data_AF-G7VVT2-F1
#
_entry.id   AF-G7VVT2-F1
#
_cell.length_a   1.000
_cell.length_b   1.000
_cell.length_c   1.000
_cell.angle_alpha   90.00
_cell.angle_beta   90.00
_cell.angle_gamma   90.00
#
_symmetry.space_group_name_H-M   'P 1'
#
loop_
_entity.id
_entity.type
_entity.pdbx_description
1 polymer ?
#
loop_
_entity_poly.entity_id
_entity_poly.type
_entity_poly.pdbx_seq_one_letter_code
_entity_poly.pdbx_strand_id
1 'polypeptide(L)'
;MSRDTVVAKRYAKALFEVAEQEQTIMETEQELRAFVEAVSGDAEIRKFIDSPNITEAVKLQVLANSFEGKLSAPLINTITLLIQRSRADLFESLLAGYLDIQEYKLGLAHAKVYSTYALSEQEKTAVAEQFGAREHKTIRVENIVDPGLLGGLKVVIGDTLYDGSLAGKLDRLEKSFNRRV
;
A
#
# COMPACT_ATOMS: atom_id res chain seq x y z
N MET A 1 1.32 -15.02 5.86
CA MET A 1 2.06 -13.76 6.15
C MET A 1 3.28 -14.13 6.96
N SER A 2 4.47 -13.68 6.57
CA SER A 2 5.70 -13.90 7.35
C SER A 2 5.58 -13.17 8.71
N ARG A 3 6.24 -13.67 9.76
CA ARG A 3 6.29 -12.96 11.06
C ARG A 3 6.82 -11.53 10.92
N ASP A 4 7.70 -11.34 9.94
CA ASP A 4 8.39 -10.09 9.64
C ASP A 4 7.44 -9.02 9.08
N THR A 5 6.45 -9.41 8.26
CA THR A 5 5.43 -8.48 7.76
C THR A 5 4.50 -7.98 8.88
N VAL A 6 4.20 -8.81 9.88
CA VAL A 6 3.38 -8.39 11.04
C VAL A 6 4.13 -7.39 11.92
N VAL A 7 5.44 -7.59 12.08
CA VAL A 7 6.31 -6.70 12.85
C VAL A 7 6.48 -5.36 12.14
N ALA A 8 6.78 -5.38 10.84
CA ALA A 8 6.93 -4.17 10.02
C ALA A 8 5.66 -3.30 10.07
N LYS A 9 4.47 -3.91 9.97
CA LYS A 9 3.18 -3.20 10.10
C LYS A 9 2.99 -2.49 11.45
N ARG A 10 3.52 -3.05 12.55
CA ARG A 10 3.45 -2.39 13.87
C ARG A 10 4.31 -1.13 13.93
N TYR A 11 5.52 -1.20 13.40
CA TYR A 11 6.41 -0.04 13.32
C TYR A 11 5.87 1.03 12.37
N ALA A 12 5.37 0.61 11.20
CA ALA A 12 4.72 1.51 10.25
C ALA A 12 3.53 2.24 10.88
N LYS A 13 2.71 1.52 11.66
CA LYS A 13 1.59 2.11 12.39
C LYS A 13 2.05 3.13 13.44
N ALA A 14 3.07 2.81 14.22
CA ALA A 14 3.61 3.74 15.21
C ALA A 14 4.18 5.01 14.55
N LEU A 15 4.94 4.87 13.45
CA LEU A 15 5.45 6.00 12.69
C LEU A 15 4.31 6.85 12.11
N PHE A 16 3.29 6.21 11.54
CA PHE A 16 2.12 6.89 11.01
C PHE A 16 1.34 7.65 12.09
N GLU A 17 1.15 7.08 13.28
CA GLU A 17 0.46 7.75 14.39
C GLU A 17 1.21 9.02 14.83
N VAL A 18 2.54 8.99 14.85
CA VAL A 18 3.35 10.19 15.16
C VAL A 18 3.26 11.21 14.04
N ALA A 19 3.39 10.79 12.78
CA ALA A 19 3.25 11.67 11.62
C ALA A 19 1.84 12.30 11.51
N GLU A 20 0.80 11.56 11.91
CA GLU A 20 -0.58 12.06 12.01
C GLU A 20 -0.72 13.12 13.11
N GLN A 21 -0.09 12.91 14.27
CA GLN A 21 -0.08 13.89 15.37
C GLN A 21 0.67 15.18 15.00
N GLU A 22 1.77 15.05 14.26
CA GLU A 22 2.60 16.17 13.82
C GLU A 22 2.10 16.82 12.52
N GLN A 23 1.07 16.25 11.88
CA GLN A 23 0.54 16.67 10.56
C GLN A 23 1.56 16.59 9.41
N THR A 24 2.57 15.73 9.54
CA THR A 24 3.69 15.55 8.60
C THR A 24 3.57 14.24 7.80
N ILE A 25 2.36 13.71 7.60
CA ILE A 25 2.11 12.40 6.95
C ILE A 25 2.79 12.30 5.59
N MET A 26 2.58 13.30 4.72
CA MET A 26 3.12 13.31 3.35
C MET A 26 4.64 13.51 3.34
N GLU A 27 5.15 14.35 4.23
CA GLU A 27 6.59 14.63 4.34
C GLU A 27 7.33 13.37 4.82
N THR A 28 6.81 12.72 5.86
CA THR A 28 7.33 11.45 6.40
C THR A 28 7.29 10.34 5.34
N GLU A 29 6.25 10.29 4.49
CA GLU A 29 6.19 9.36 3.37
C GLU A 29 7.36 9.57 2.39
N GLN A 30 7.60 10.83 2.00
CA GLN A 30 8.66 11.18 1.04
C GLN A 30 10.05 10.88 1.60
N GLU A 31 10.28 11.23 2.86
CA GLU A 31 11.54 10.93 3.56
C GLU A 31 11.79 9.43 3.65
N LEU A 32 10.78 8.67 4.07
CA LEU A 32 10.86 7.21 4.18
C LEU A 32 11.09 6.55 2.82
N ARG A 33 10.42 7.02 1.78
CA ARG A 33 10.63 6.54 0.40
C ARG A 33 12.06 6.80 -0.06
N ALA A 34 12.55 8.03 0.11
CA ALA A 34 13.92 8.40 -0.25
C ALA A 34 14.96 7.55 0.51
N PHE A 35 14.72 7.29 1.80
CA PHE A 35 15.56 6.41 2.60
C PHE A 35 15.59 4.97 2.06
N VAL A 36 14.42 4.37 1.81
CA VAL A 36 14.34 3.00 1.29
C VAL A 36 14.95 2.88 -0.10
N GLU A 37 14.75 3.86 -0.98
CA GLU A 37 15.38 3.91 -2.29
C GLU A 37 16.90 4.02 -2.20
N ALA A 38 17.43 4.86 -1.32
CA ALA A 38 18.87 4.98 -1.11
C ALA A 38 19.49 3.67 -0.57
N VAL A 39 18.83 3.01 0.37
CA VAL A 39 19.30 1.73 0.95
C VAL A 39 19.17 0.58 -0.04
N SER A 40 18.15 0.61 -0.91
CA SER A 40 17.91 -0.46 -1.89
C SER A 40 18.68 -0.29 -3.19
N GLY A 41 19.02 0.96 -3.53
CA GLY A 41 19.80 1.30 -4.72
C GLY A 41 21.28 0.97 -4.61
N ASP A 42 21.80 0.76 -3.39
CA ASP A 42 23.21 0.46 -3.15
C ASP A 42 23.40 -0.87 -2.38
N ALA A 43 23.94 -1.86 -3.08
CA ALA A 43 24.21 -3.18 -2.53
C ALA A 43 25.29 -3.18 -1.43
N GLU A 44 26.21 -2.20 -1.42
CA GLU A 44 27.20 -2.05 -0.36
C GLU A 44 26.56 -1.51 0.92
N ILE A 45 25.65 -0.54 0.80
CA ILE A 45 24.87 -0.03 1.94
C ILE A 45 24.03 -1.14 2.57
N ARG A 46 23.35 -1.95 1.74
CA ARG A 46 22.57 -3.09 2.22
C ARG A 46 23.46 -4.10 2.98
N LYS A 47 24.61 -4.47 2.42
CA LYS A 47 25.58 -5.35 3.11
C LYS A 47 26.12 -4.75 4.40
N PHE A 48 26.39 -3.45 4.43
CA PHE A 48 26.85 -2.74 5.63
C PHE A 48 25.80 -2.78 6.74
N ILE A 49 24.53 -2.53 6.39
CA ILE A 49 23.40 -2.55 7.30
C ILE A 49 23.12 -3.96 7.82
N ASP A 50 23.21 -4.98 6.97
CA ASP A 50 22.97 -6.38 7.34
C ASP A 50 24.17 -7.03 8.06
N SER A 51 25.36 -6.43 7.97
CA SER A 51 26.59 -7.02 8.53
C SER A 51 26.53 -7.08 10.07
N PRO A 52 26.60 -8.27 10.68
CA PRO A 52 26.61 -8.42 12.15
C PRO A 52 27.94 -7.99 12.78
N ASN A 53 29.00 -7.84 11.98
CA ASN A 53 30.33 -7.46 12.45
C ASN A 53 30.49 -5.96 12.72
N ILE A 54 29.50 -5.15 12.33
CA ILE A 54 29.51 -3.70 12.49
C ILE A 54 28.57 -3.36 13.63
N THR A 55 29.09 -2.61 14.62
CA THR A 55 28.30 -2.21 15.78
C THR A 55 27.17 -1.30 15.37
N GLU A 56 26.04 -1.39 16.08
CA GLU A 56 24.85 -0.56 15.84
C GLU A 56 25.21 0.93 15.90
N ALA A 57 26.07 1.34 16.82
CA ALA A 57 26.53 2.73 16.94
C ALA A 57 27.20 3.24 15.66
N VAL A 58 28.04 2.42 15.01
CA VAL A 58 28.71 2.80 13.75
C VAL A 58 27.69 2.87 12.62
N LYS A 59 26.74 1.93 12.55
CA LYS A 59 25.66 1.97 11.55
C LYS A 59 24.82 3.24 11.67
N LEU A 60 24.45 3.59 12.90
CA LEU A 60 23.66 4.79 13.18
C LEU A 60 24.42 6.07 12.86
N GLN A 61 25.72 6.13 13.19
CA GLN A 61 26.54 7.29 12.83
C GLN A 61 26.64 7.49 11.32
N VAL A 62 26.87 6.42 10.55
CA VAL A 62 26.94 6.50 9.09
C VAL A 62 25.60 6.98 8.52
N LEU A 63 24.48 6.40 8.96
CA LEU A 63 23.16 6.82 8.51
C LEU A 63 22.84 8.26 8.92
N ALA A 64 23.14 8.66 10.16
CA ALA A 64 22.93 10.02 10.63
C ALA A 64 23.72 11.03 9.79
N ASN A 65 24.99 10.73 9.47
CA ASN A 65 25.82 11.59 8.62
C ASN A 65 25.34 11.64 7.17
N SER A 66 24.87 10.52 6.60
CA SER A 66 24.39 10.47 5.22
C SER A 66 23.05 11.19 5.03
N PHE A 67 22.23 11.22 6.07
CA PHE A 67 20.87 11.76 6.04
C PHE A 67 20.67 12.97 6.97
N GLU A 68 21.76 13.60 7.40
CA GLU A 68 21.73 14.75 8.30
C GLU A 68 20.86 15.87 7.72
N GLY A 69 19.85 16.32 8.49
CA GLY A 69 18.91 17.37 8.08
C GLY A 69 17.92 16.99 6.99
N LYS A 70 17.85 15.72 6.56
CA LYS A 70 16.93 15.23 5.51
C LYS A 70 15.82 14.32 6.02
N LEU A 71 15.93 13.81 7.24
CA LEU A 71 14.94 12.94 7.86
C LEU A 71 14.41 13.59 9.13
N SER A 72 13.10 13.46 9.33
CA SER A 72 12.41 13.87 10.54
C SER A 72 12.85 13.04 11.76
N ALA A 73 12.74 13.65 12.94
CA ALA A 73 13.09 12.98 14.20
C ALA A 73 12.30 11.66 14.44
N PRO A 74 10.98 11.57 14.14
CA PRO A 74 10.24 10.32 14.25
C PRO A 74 10.80 9.20 13.36
N LEU A 75 11.21 9.54 12.14
CA LEU A 75 11.77 8.59 11.19
C LEU A 75 13.15 8.09 11.64
N ILE A 76 14.02 9.00 12.09
CA ILE A 76 15.34 8.65 12.65
C ILE A 76 15.19 7.71 13.85
N ASN A 77 14.26 8.00 14.75
CA ASN A 77 13.99 7.15 15.92
C ASN A 77 13.51 5.75 15.51
N THR A 78 12.65 5.67 14.49
CA THR A 78 12.13 4.40 13.95
C THR A 78 13.24 3.57 13.30
N ILE A 79 14.07 4.19 12.48
CA ILE A 79 15.23 3.55 11.85
C ILE A 79 16.21 3.06 12.93
N THR A 80 16.47 3.90 13.94
CA THR A 80 17.34 3.57 15.06
C THR A 80 16.86 2.33 15.80
N LEU A 81 15.57 2.28 16.11
CA LEU A 81 14.96 1.16 16.81
C LEU A 81 14.99 -0.13 15.98
N LEU A 82 14.83 -0.05 14.66
CA LEU A 82 14.93 -1.21 13.78
C LEU A 82 16.35 -1.77 13.70
N ILE A 83 17.36 -0.90 13.64
CA ILE A 83 18.77 -1.30 13.63
C ILE A 83 19.17 -1.94 14.96
N GLN A 84 18.76 -1.33 16.09
CA GLN A 84 19.00 -1.89 17.43
C GLN A 84 18.34 -3.26 17.65
N ARG A 85 17.27 -3.55 16.91
CA ARG A 85 16.58 -4.84 16.97
C ARG A 85 17.09 -5.83 15.92
N SER A 86 18.16 -5.49 15.19
CA SER A 86 18.69 -6.29 14.08
C SER A 86 17.62 -6.63 13.04
N ARG A 87 16.76 -5.65 12.71
CA ARG A 87 15.59 -5.76 11.82
C ARG A 87 15.65 -4.80 10.64
N ALA A 88 16.85 -4.59 10.13
CA ALA A 88 17.08 -3.62 9.07
C ALA A 88 16.61 -4.12 7.68
N ASP A 89 16.40 -5.42 7.55
CA ASP A 89 15.71 -6.06 6.43
C ASP A 89 14.24 -5.64 6.29
N LEU A 90 13.63 -5.08 7.35
CA LEU A 90 12.22 -4.69 7.36
C LEU A 90 11.94 -3.33 6.71
N PHE A 91 12.94 -2.57 6.24
CA PHE A 91 12.71 -1.21 5.73
C PHE A 91 11.74 -1.17 4.55
N GLU A 92 11.87 -2.07 3.58
CA GLU A 92 10.95 -2.18 2.44
C GLU A 92 9.52 -2.52 2.92
N SER A 93 9.40 -3.46 3.86
CA SER A 93 8.11 -3.86 4.43
C SER A 93 7.48 -2.75 5.28
N LEU A 94 8.30 -1.90 5.91
CA LEU A 94 7.84 -0.75 6.68
C LEU A 94 7.26 0.33 5.76
N LEU A 95 7.92 0.64 4.64
CA LEU A 95 7.39 1.58 3.64
C LEU A 95 6.06 1.08 3.08
N ALA A 96 5.98 -0.19 2.69
CA ALA A 96 4.72 -0.79 2.24
C ALA A 96 3.61 -0.67 3.30
N GLY A 97 3.94 -0.98 4.56
CA GLY A 97 2.99 -0.86 5.67
C GLY A 97 2.56 0.58 5.96
N TYR A 98 3.44 1.57 5.76
CA TYR A 98 3.12 2.98 5.96
C TYR A 98 2.14 3.46 4.88
N LEU A 99 2.42 3.12 3.62
CA LEU A 99 1.55 3.43 2.49
C LEU A 99 0.16 2.79 2.65
N ASP A 100 0.09 1.52 3.04
CA ASP A 100 -1.18 0.84 3.32
C ASP A 100 -2.05 1.61 4.33
N ILE A 101 -1.42 2.11 5.42
CA ILE A 101 -2.12 2.83 6.49
C ILE A 101 -2.53 4.22 6.02
N GLN A 102 -1.64 4.91 5.31
CA GLN A 102 -1.91 6.22 4.74
C GLN A 102 -3.07 6.16 3.74
N GLU A 103 -3.07 5.19 2.84
CA GLU A 103 -4.18 4.98 1.90
C GLU A 103 -5.49 4.73 2.65
N TYR A 104 -5.47 3.85 3.66
CA TYR A 104 -6.65 3.59 4.48
C TYR A 104 -7.19 4.85 5.18
N LYS A 105 -6.29 5.69 5.72
CA LYS A 105 -6.63 6.91 6.47
C LYS A 105 -7.06 8.08 5.59
N LEU A 106 -6.44 8.24 4.42
CA LEU A 106 -6.84 9.20 3.40
C LEU A 106 -8.15 8.79 2.70
N GLY A 107 -8.71 7.62 3.05
CA GLY A 107 -9.92 7.10 2.42
C GLY A 107 -9.69 6.66 0.97
N LEU A 108 -8.45 6.32 0.62
CA LEU A 108 -8.10 5.73 -0.66
C LEU A 108 -8.48 4.25 -0.65
N ALA A 109 -9.50 3.88 -1.43
CA ALA A 109 -9.90 2.49 -1.62
C ALA A 109 -9.46 2.00 -3.00
N HIS A 110 -8.79 0.85 -3.06
CA HIS A 110 -8.46 0.20 -4.32
C HIS A 110 -9.70 -0.54 -4.86
N ALA A 111 -10.16 -0.14 -6.04
CA ALA A 111 -11.21 -0.82 -6.78
C ALA A 111 -10.61 -1.61 -7.93
N LYS A 112 -10.74 -2.94 -7.89
CA LYS A 112 -10.40 -3.82 -9.01
C LYS A 112 -11.58 -3.94 -9.95
N VAL A 113 -11.44 -3.41 -11.16
CA VAL A 113 -12.47 -3.45 -12.19
C VAL A 113 -12.08 -4.49 -13.23
N TYR A 114 -12.81 -5.59 -13.25
CA TYR A 114 -12.69 -6.64 -14.24
C TYR A 114 -13.57 -6.30 -15.44
N SER A 115 -12.96 -6.26 -16.62
CA SER A 115 -13.61 -5.94 -17.90
C SER A 115 -13.07 -6.82 -19.01
N THR A 116 -13.80 -6.96 -20.11
CA THR A 116 -13.33 -7.71 -21.29
C THR A 116 -12.32 -6.96 -22.14
N TYR A 117 -12.16 -5.66 -21.89
CA TYR A 117 -11.27 -4.75 -22.62
C TYR A 117 -10.58 -3.80 -21.64
N ALA A 118 -9.43 -3.25 -22.03
CA ALA A 118 -8.74 -2.26 -21.21
C ALA A 118 -9.56 -0.96 -21.15
N LEU A 119 -9.91 -0.51 -19.94
CA LEU A 119 -10.66 0.74 -19.77
C LEU A 119 -9.79 1.95 -20.13
N SER A 120 -10.40 2.92 -20.80
CA SER A 120 -9.81 4.24 -21.02
C SER A 120 -9.70 5.03 -19.71
N GLU A 121 -8.81 6.03 -19.67
CA GLU A 121 -8.66 6.89 -18.48
C GLU A 121 -9.95 7.63 -18.12
N GLN A 122 -10.76 8.01 -19.12
CA GLN A 122 -12.09 8.61 -18.91
C GLN A 122 -13.05 7.64 -18.21
N GLU A 123 -13.11 6.38 -18.67
CA GLU A 123 -13.96 5.35 -18.04
C GLU A 123 -13.48 5.03 -16.62
N LYS A 124 -12.17 4.93 -16.39
CA LYS A 124 -11.61 4.73 -15.04
C LYS A 124 -12.01 5.87 -14.10
N THR A 125 -11.95 7.11 -14.59
CA THR A 125 -12.32 8.30 -13.81
C THR A 125 -13.81 8.31 -13.48
N ALA A 126 -14.67 8.01 -14.45
CA ALA A 126 -16.11 7.90 -14.23
C ALA A 126 -16.47 6.80 -13.21
N VAL A 127 -15.80 5.65 -13.26
CA VAL A 127 -15.96 4.57 -12.27
C VAL A 127 -15.47 5.04 -10.89
N ALA A 128 -14.29 5.68 -10.82
CA ALA A 128 -13.75 6.20 -9.56
C ALA A 128 -14.71 7.19 -8.90
N GLU A 129 -15.29 8.12 -9.66
CA GLU A 129 -16.24 9.11 -9.16
C GLU A 129 -17.56 8.46 -8.70
N GLN A 130 -18.12 7.57 -9.50
CA GLN A 130 -19.41 6.94 -9.21
C GLN A 130 -19.36 6.07 -7.96
N PHE A 131 -18.33 5.24 -7.84
CA PHE A 131 -18.17 4.38 -6.67
C PHE A 131 -17.58 5.15 -5.49
N GLY A 132 -16.75 6.16 -5.73
CA GLY A 132 -16.17 6.99 -4.67
C GLY A 132 -17.22 7.82 -3.95
N ALA A 133 -18.20 8.36 -4.69
CA ALA A 133 -19.36 9.03 -4.11
C ALA A 133 -20.23 8.09 -3.25
N ARG A 134 -20.32 6.80 -3.60
CA ARG A 134 -21.10 5.80 -2.86
C ARG A 134 -20.41 5.33 -1.58
N GLU A 135 -19.09 5.17 -1.63
CA GLU A 135 -18.30 4.67 -0.50
C GLU A 135 -17.74 5.81 0.38
N HIS A 136 -18.01 7.09 0.02
CA HIS A 136 -17.44 8.29 0.63
C HIS A 136 -15.91 8.26 0.73
N LYS A 137 -15.27 7.71 -0.31
CA LYS A 137 -13.84 7.41 -0.38
C LYS A 137 -13.29 7.78 -1.74
N THR A 138 -12.02 8.16 -1.80
CA THR A 138 -11.32 8.35 -3.08
C THR A 138 -10.97 6.98 -3.62
N ILE A 139 -11.45 6.63 -4.82
CA ILE A 139 -11.22 5.29 -5.37
C ILE A 139 -10.09 5.31 -6.39
N ARG A 140 -9.09 4.45 -6.16
CA ARG A 140 -8.07 4.14 -7.17
C ARG A 140 -8.53 2.94 -7.98
N VAL A 141 -8.78 3.14 -9.26
CA VAL A 141 -9.26 2.09 -10.16
C VAL A 141 -8.08 1.32 -10.78
N GLU A 142 -7.98 0.04 -10.47
CA GLU A 142 -7.10 -0.91 -11.14
C GLU A 142 -7.93 -1.72 -12.14
N ASN A 143 -7.58 -1.64 -13.43
CA ASN A 143 -8.30 -2.37 -14.46
C ASN A 143 -7.64 -3.72 -14.76
N ILE A 144 -8.41 -4.80 -14.66
CA ILE A 144 -7.98 -6.16 -14.92
C ILE A 144 -8.77 -6.67 -16.12
N VAL A 145 -8.07 -7.03 -17.21
CA VAL A 145 -8.72 -7.57 -18.40
C VAL A 145 -8.97 -9.07 -18.18
N ASP A 146 -10.23 -9.45 -18.09
CA ASP A 146 -10.69 -10.84 -17.95
C ASP A 146 -11.46 -11.27 -19.22
N PRO A 147 -10.83 -12.04 -20.13
CA PRO A 147 -11.47 -12.56 -21.34
C PRO A 147 -12.60 -13.56 -21.06
N GLY A 148 -12.67 -14.12 -19.85
CA GLY A 148 -13.71 -15.06 -19.45
C GLY A 148 -15.04 -14.38 -19.11
N LEU A 149 -15.05 -13.04 -18.98
CA LEU A 149 -16.29 -12.29 -18.82
C LEU A 149 -17.06 -12.29 -20.15
N LEU A 150 -18.31 -12.74 -20.14
CA LEU A 150 -19.20 -12.68 -21.32
C LEU A 150 -19.57 -11.23 -21.72
N GLY A 151 -19.24 -10.26 -20.86
CA GLY A 151 -19.47 -8.83 -21.04
C GLY A 151 -19.97 -8.14 -19.76
N GLY A 152 -19.91 -6.81 -19.73
CA GLY A 152 -20.20 -6.01 -18.55
C GLY A 152 -18.96 -5.73 -17.69
N LEU A 153 -19.19 -5.24 -16.47
CA LEU A 153 -18.13 -4.83 -15.53
C LEU A 153 -18.35 -5.52 -14.18
N LYS A 154 -17.26 -6.00 -13.58
CA LYS A 154 -17.27 -6.51 -12.20
C LYS A 154 -16.30 -5.66 -11.38
N VAL A 155 -16.79 -4.98 -10.35
CA VAL A 155 -15.99 -4.05 -9.53
C VAL A 155 -15.85 -4.62 -8.13
N VAL A 156 -14.63 -4.77 -7.64
CA VAL A 156 -14.31 -5.25 -6.28
C VAL A 156 -13.65 -4.12 -5.51
N ILE A 157 -14.27 -3.67 -4.42
CA ILE A 157 -13.76 -2.60 -3.56
C ILE A 157 -13.62 -3.16 -2.15
N GLY A 158 -12.38 -3.42 -1.71
CA GLY A 158 -12.15 -4.14 -0.46
C GLY A 158 -12.86 -5.51 -0.46
N ASP A 159 -13.83 -5.68 0.44
CA ASP A 159 -14.65 -6.90 0.55
C ASP A 159 -15.98 -6.84 -0.24
N THR A 160 -16.32 -5.68 -0.81
CA THR A 160 -17.59 -5.49 -1.52
C THR A 160 -17.43 -5.81 -3.00
N LEU A 161 -18.22 -6.76 -3.49
CA LEU A 161 -18.29 -7.13 -4.90
C LEU A 161 -19.54 -6.54 -5.56
N TYR A 162 -19.34 -5.66 -6.54
CA TYR A 162 -20.38 -5.14 -7.41
C TYR A 162 -20.33 -5.88 -8.76
N ASP A 163 -21.28 -6.78 -8.95
CA ASP A 163 -21.40 -7.58 -10.18
C ASP A 163 -22.38 -6.95 -11.19
N GLY A 164 -21.82 -6.24 -12.16
CA GLY A 164 -22.53 -5.74 -13.34
C GLY A 164 -22.35 -6.63 -14.58
N SER A 165 -21.83 -7.85 -14.44
CA SER A 165 -21.58 -8.74 -15.58
C SER A 165 -22.89 -9.26 -16.22
N LEU A 166 -22.84 -9.48 -17.53
CA LEU A 166 -23.93 -10.10 -18.28
C LEU A 166 -24.18 -11.54 -17.82
N ALA A 167 -23.11 -12.28 -17.51
CA ALA A 167 -23.18 -13.63 -16.97
C ALA A 167 -24.01 -13.67 -15.67
N GLY A 168 -23.74 -12.76 -14.74
CA GLY A 168 -24.50 -12.67 -13.49
C GLY A 168 -25.96 -12.27 -13.70
N LYS A 169 -26.26 -11.40 -14.68
CA LYS A 169 -27.65 -11.05 -15.03
C LYS A 169 -28.41 -12.23 -15.62
N LEU A 170 -27.77 -13.02 -16.49
CA LEU A 170 -28.36 -14.21 -17.10
C LEU A 170 -28.60 -15.33 -16.07
N ASP A 171 -27.64 -15.62 -15.19
CA ASP A 171 -27.80 -16.61 -14.11
C ASP A 171 -28.93 -16.22 -13.14
N ARG A 172 -29.06 -14.93 -12.80
CA ARG A 172 -30.18 -14.43 -11.98
C ARG A 172 -31.52 -14.60 -12.69
N LEU A 173 -31.59 -14.37 -14.00
CA LEU A 173 -32.80 -14.61 -14.79
C LEU A 173 -33.13 -16.11 -14.84
N GLU A 174 -32.17 -16.97 -15.18
CA GLU A 174 -32.35 -18.43 -15.22
C GLU A 174 -32.88 -18.96 -13.87
N LYS A 175 -32.26 -18.56 -12.75
CA LYS A 175 -32.74 -18.91 -11.40
C LYS A 175 -34.15 -18.41 -11.12
N SER A 176 -34.52 -17.22 -11.62
CA SER A 176 -35.88 -16.71 -11.46
C SER A 176 -36.93 -17.53 -12.22
N PHE A 177 -36.55 -18.12 -13.35
CA PHE A 177 -37.40 -19.06 -14.11
C PHE A 177 -37.44 -20.45 -13.45
N ASN A 178 -36.32 -20.96 -12.94
CA ASN A 178 -36.25 -22.28 -12.29
C ASN A 178 -36.86 -22.33 -10.88
N ARG A 179 -37.16 -21.18 -10.25
CA ARG A 179 -37.82 -21.14 -8.93
C ARG A 179 -39.34 -21.30 -8.99
N ARG A 180 -39.89 -21.59 -10.16
CA ARG A 180 -41.30 -21.90 -10.40
C ARG A 180 -41.46 -23.33 -10.94
N VAL A 181 -41.16 -24.33 -10.12
CA VAL A 181 -41.78 -25.66 -10.14
C VAL A 181 -41.92 -26.12 -8.70
#